data_AF-A0A7C3HQP1-F1
#
_entry.id   AF-A0A7C3HQP1-F1
#
_cell.length_a   1.000
_cell.length_b   1.000
_cell.length_c   1.000
_cell.angle_alpha   90.00
_cell.angle_beta   90.00
_cell.angle_gamma   90.00
#
_symmetry.space_group_name_H-M   'P 1'
#
loop_
_entity.id
_entity.type
_entity.pdbx_description
1 polymer ?
#
loop_
_entity_poly.entity_id
_entity_poly.type
_entity_poly.pdbx_seq_one_letter_code
_entity_poly.pdbx_strand_id
1 'polypeptide(L)'
;MKRSKRFAPIQRIASMRENQAAKTWGEARRTEAAAREQLQALAQYLNEYRENYHRARQRGMGAGQMIEYQRFIAKLEAAIREQQETVGQCEDNSRRQQTQWEQRH
;
A
#
# COMPACT_ATOMS: atom_id res chain seq x y z
N MET A 1 -20.53 -36.83 37.76
CA MET A 1 -19.96 -35.48 37.56
C MET A 1 -19.91 -35.15 36.07
N LYS A 2 -20.81 -34.30 35.55
CA LYS A 2 -20.75 -33.81 34.15
C LYS A 2 -20.18 -32.39 34.13
N ARG A 3 -18.85 -32.27 34.22
CA ARG A 3 -18.17 -31.04 33.83
C ARG A 3 -18.03 -31.05 32.30
N SER A 4 -18.24 -29.88 31.69
CA SER A 4 -17.79 -29.54 30.33
C SER A 4 -18.66 -30.01 29.15
N LYS A 5 -19.93 -29.56 29.08
CA LYS A 5 -20.63 -29.37 27.79
C LYS A 5 -20.94 -27.91 27.45
N ARG A 6 -20.57 -26.97 28.34
CA ARG A 6 -20.80 -25.52 28.17
C ARG A 6 -19.65 -24.78 27.46
N PHE A 7 -18.50 -25.43 27.23
CA PHE A 7 -17.30 -24.79 26.64
C PHE A 7 -17.13 -25.02 25.13
N ALA A 8 -17.83 -25.99 24.53
CA ALA A 8 -17.75 -26.28 23.10
C ALA A 8 -18.19 -25.13 22.15
N PRO A 9 -19.20 -24.30 22.49
CA PRO A 9 -19.60 -23.19 21.62
C PRO A 9 -18.57 -22.05 21.61
N ILE A 10 -17.91 -21.81 22.74
CA ILE A 10 -16.97 -20.69 22.91
C ILE A 10 -15.66 -20.97 22.18
N GLN A 11 -15.17 -22.22 22.20
CA GLN A 11 -14.00 -22.64 21.42
C GLN A 11 -14.19 -22.50 19.90
N ARG A 12 -15.37 -22.84 19.36
CA ARG A 12 -15.64 -22.67 17.92
C ARG A 12 -15.70 -21.20 17.50
N ILE A 13 -16.27 -20.33 18.33
CA ILE A 13 -16.33 -18.88 18.07
C ILE A 13 -14.94 -18.26 18.14
N ALA A 14 -14.08 -18.71 19.07
CA ALA A 14 -12.69 -18.29 19.16
C ALA A 14 -11.90 -18.70 17.91
N SER A 15 -11.95 -19.97 17.50
CA SER A 15 -11.22 -20.46 16.31
C SER A 15 -11.73 -19.86 14.99
N MET A 16 -13.03 -19.56 14.86
CA MET A 16 -13.55 -18.84 13.69
C MET A 16 -13.05 -17.39 13.64
N ARG A 17 -12.99 -16.71 14.79
CA ARG A 17 -12.49 -15.32 14.87
C ARG A 17 -10.99 -15.24 14.60
N GLU A 18 -10.24 -16.20 15.10
CA GLU A 18 -8.80 -16.34 14.90
C GLU A 18 -8.46 -16.62 13.43
N ASN A 19 -9.20 -17.51 12.77
CA ASN A 19 -9.03 -17.81 11.34
C ASN A 19 -9.47 -16.64 10.44
N GLN A 20 -10.51 -15.90 10.83
CA GLN A 20 -10.94 -14.69 10.13
C GLN A 20 -9.93 -13.55 10.27
N ALA A 21 -9.35 -13.38 11.46
CA ALA A 21 -8.29 -12.40 11.73
C ALA A 21 -7.02 -12.70 10.93
N ALA A 22 -6.62 -13.97 10.84
CA ALA A 22 -5.49 -14.39 10.02
C ALA A 22 -5.69 -14.10 8.51
N LYS A 23 -6.91 -14.30 7.99
CA LYS A 23 -7.25 -13.98 6.60
C LYS A 23 -7.23 -12.48 6.32
N THR A 24 -7.87 -11.68 7.18
CA THR A 24 -7.92 -10.21 7.03
C THR A 24 -6.53 -9.59 7.14
N TRP A 25 -5.69 -10.10 8.03
CA TRP A 25 -4.29 -9.69 8.14
C TRP A 25 -3.47 -10.06 6.89
N GLY A 26 -3.67 -11.26 6.34
CA GLY A 26 -3.01 -11.69 5.10
C GLY A 26 -3.45 -10.92 3.85
N GLU A 27 -4.69 -10.43 3.81
CA GLU A 27 -5.17 -9.52 2.77
C GLU A 27 -4.59 -8.12 2.92
N ALA A 28 -4.64 -7.54 4.12
CA ALA A 28 -4.05 -6.23 4.42
C ALA A 28 -2.57 -6.16 4.04
N ARG A 29 -1.80 -7.20 4.39
CA ARG A 29 -0.37 -7.30 4.08
C ARG A 29 -0.08 -7.44 2.58
N ARG A 30 -0.98 -8.09 1.81
CA ARG A 30 -0.87 -8.16 0.34
C ARG A 30 -1.18 -6.81 -0.31
N THR A 31 -2.21 -6.12 0.17
CA THR A 31 -2.55 -4.78 -0.30
C THR A 31 -1.42 -3.78 -0.01
N GLU A 32 -0.81 -3.85 1.17
CA GLU A 32 0.35 -3.03 1.52
C GLU A 32 1.54 -3.28 0.57
N ALA A 33 1.86 -4.55 0.32
CA ALA A 33 2.95 -4.93 -0.59
C ALA A 33 2.70 -4.41 -2.02
N ALA A 34 1.49 -4.60 -2.55
CA ALA A 34 1.12 -4.10 -3.87
C ALA A 34 1.17 -2.56 -3.94
N ALA A 35 0.72 -1.87 -2.88
CA ALA A 35 0.77 -0.42 -2.83
C ALA A 35 2.22 0.12 -2.81
N ARG A 36 3.14 -0.57 -2.13
CA ARG A 36 4.57 -0.23 -2.12
C ARG A 36 5.22 -0.50 -3.48
N GLU A 37 4.89 -1.61 -4.12
CA GLU A 37 5.38 -1.94 -5.47
C GLU A 37 4.96 -0.89 -6.49
N GLN A 38 3.69 -0.47 -6.45
CA GLN A 38 3.18 0.60 -7.30
C GLN A 38 3.90 1.93 -7.05
N LEU A 39 4.19 2.27 -5.79
CA LEU A 39 4.96 3.46 -5.44
C LEU A 39 6.38 3.41 -6.03
N GLN A 40 7.04 2.28 -5.92
CA GLN A 40 8.38 2.07 -6.48
C GLN A 40 8.37 2.21 -8.00
N ALA A 41 7.38 1.60 -8.68
CA ALA A 41 7.24 1.69 -10.12
C ALA A 41 7.02 3.15 -10.59
N LEU A 42 6.17 3.92 -9.89
CA LEU A 42 5.94 5.32 -10.18
C LEU A 42 7.21 6.17 -9.99
N ALA A 43 7.97 5.92 -8.92
CA ALA A 43 9.22 6.62 -8.65
C ALA A 43 10.29 6.33 -9.72
N GLN A 44 10.42 5.06 -10.12
CA GLN A 44 11.32 4.66 -11.20
C GLN A 44 10.92 5.33 -12.52
N TYR A 45 9.64 5.27 -12.88
CA TYR A 45 9.13 5.89 -14.10
C TYR A 45 9.38 7.40 -14.13
N LEU A 46 9.18 8.11 -13.01
CA LEU A 46 9.49 9.53 -12.91
C LEU A 46 10.98 9.82 -13.14
N ASN A 47 11.88 8.99 -12.59
CA ASN A 47 13.31 9.16 -12.80
C ASN A 47 13.69 9.00 -14.27
N GLU A 48 13.24 7.90 -14.91
CA GLU A 48 13.47 7.66 -16.34
C GLU A 48 12.91 8.79 -17.21
N TYR A 49 11.73 9.31 -16.85
CA TYR A 49 11.10 10.41 -17.57
C TYR A 49 11.90 11.72 -17.45
N ARG A 50 12.44 12.02 -16.27
CA ARG A 50 13.33 13.17 -16.05
C ARG A 50 14.64 13.05 -16.82
N GLU A 51 15.25 11.87 -16.84
CA GLU A 51 16.45 11.61 -17.66
C GLU A 51 16.20 11.84 -19.15
N ASN A 52 15.05 11.37 -19.65
CA ASN A 52 14.62 11.61 -21.03
C ASN A 52 14.41 13.10 -21.31
N TYR A 53 13.79 13.83 -20.38
CA TYR A 53 13.65 15.28 -20.46
C TYR A 53 15.02 15.99 -20.52
N HIS A 54 15.97 15.61 -19.66
CA HIS A 54 17.32 16.19 -19.67
C HIS A 54 18.03 15.94 -21.01
N ARG A 55 17.96 14.72 -21.55
CA ARG A 55 18.53 14.39 -22.87
C ARG A 55 17.87 15.17 -24.00
N ALA A 56 16.55 15.29 -23.99
CA ALA A 56 15.81 16.04 -25.01
C ALA A 56 16.10 17.55 -24.91
N ARG A 57 16.23 18.10 -23.70
CA ARG A 57 16.63 19.50 -23.48
C ARG A 57 18.02 19.79 -24.05
N GLN A 58 18.99 18.90 -23.86
CA GLN A 58 20.35 19.05 -24.40
C GLN A 58 20.39 19.06 -25.94
N ARG A 59 19.40 18.44 -26.61
CA ARG A 59 19.30 18.37 -28.08
C ARG A 59 18.60 19.58 -28.72
N GLY A 60 18.20 20.58 -27.93
CA GLY A 60 17.47 21.74 -28.42
C GLY A 60 15.96 21.50 -28.48
N MET A 61 15.34 21.41 -27.30
CA MET A 61 13.89 21.27 -27.14
C MET A 61 13.17 22.62 -27.30
N GLY A 62 12.04 22.63 -28.02
CA GLY A 62 11.17 23.82 -28.13
C GLY A 62 10.37 24.09 -26.85
N ALA A 63 10.02 25.35 -26.60
CA ALA A 63 9.34 25.78 -25.37
C ALA A 63 8.00 25.06 -25.10
N GLY A 64 7.22 24.77 -26.14
CA GLY A 64 5.96 24.02 -26.00
C GLY A 64 6.19 22.58 -25.49
N GLN A 65 7.21 21.90 -26.01
CA GLN A 65 7.58 20.56 -25.56
C GLN A 65 8.06 20.59 -24.09
N MET A 66 8.82 21.62 -23.71
CA MET A 66 9.28 21.82 -22.33
C MET A 66 8.11 21.95 -21.34
N ILE A 67 7.06 22.69 -21.71
CA ILE A 67 5.86 22.88 -20.89
C ILE A 67 5.10 21.55 -20.71
N GLU A 68 4.91 20.78 -21.78
CA GLU A 68 4.22 19.48 -21.70
C GLU A 68 5.00 18.48 -20.82
N TYR A 69 6.34 18.44 -20.93
CA TYR A 69 7.18 17.64 -20.04
C TYR A 69 6.99 18.02 -18.56
N GLN A 70 7.03 19.32 -18.24
CA GLN A 70 6.85 19.81 -16.88
C GLN A 70 5.46 19.50 -16.33
N ARG A 71 4.41 19.66 -17.15
CA ARG A 71 3.04 19.31 -16.77
C ARG A 71 2.92 17.83 -16.41
N PHE A 72 3.50 16.96 -17.22
CA PHE A 72 3.45 15.53 -16.97
C PHE A 72 4.26 15.12 -15.73
N ILE A 73 5.43 15.71 -15.52
CA ILE A 73 6.23 15.53 -14.29
C ILE A 73 5.40 15.92 -13.05
N ALA A 74 4.75 17.08 -13.08
CA ALA A 74 3.91 17.53 -11.96
C ALA A 74 2.74 16.56 -11.68
N LYS A 75 2.15 15.97 -12.73
CA LYS A 75 1.10 14.95 -12.59
C LYS A 75 1.63 13.66 -11.95
N LEU A 76 2.82 13.19 -12.37
CA LEU A 76 3.46 12.02 -11.77
C LEU A 76 3.81 12.26 -10.30
N GLU A 77 4.33 13.44 -9.97
CA GLU A 77 4.63 13.80 -8.58
C GLU A 77 3.37 13.84 -7.71
N ALA A 78 2.25 14.33 -8.24
CA ALA A 78 0.97 14.30 -7.54
C ALA A 78 0.49 12.86 -7.30
N ALA A 79 0.55 12.00 -8.32
CA ALA A 79 0.19 10.58 -8.19
C ALA A 79 1.09 9.83 -7.19
N ILE A 80 2.39 10.14 -7.15
CA ILE A 80 3.32 9.57 -6.18
C ILE A 80 2.94 9.99 -4.75
N ARG A 81 2.57 11.25 -4.52
CA ARG A 81 2.12 11.72 -3.20
C ARG A 81 0.85 10.99 -2.75
N GLU A 82 -0.14 10.86 -3.62
CA GLU A 82 -1.36 10.10 -3.34
C GLU A 82 -1.08 8.62 -3.04
N GLN A 83 -0.15 8.01 -3.79
CA GLN A 83 0.27 6.64 -3.55
C GLN A 83 1.03 6.49 -2.21
N GLN A 84 1.85 7.46 -1.82
CA GLN A 84 2.51 7.49 -0.51
C GLN A 84 1.49 7.54 0.63
N GLU A 85 0.46 8.38 0.51
CA GLU A 85 -0.63 8.42 1.48
C GLU A 85 -1.36 7.08 1.58
N THR A 86 -1.63 6.43 0.43
CA THR A 86 -2.25 5.10 0.38
C THR A 86 -1.39 4.03 1.08
N VAL A 87 -0.08 4.05 0.86
CA VAL A 87 0.86 3.15 1.54
C VAL A 87 0.83 3.40 3.06
N GLY A 88 0.87 4.67 3.49
CA GLY A 88 0.78 5.01 4.91
C GLY A 88 -0.52 4.55 5.57
N GLN A 89 -1.66 4.69 4.88
CA GLN A 89 -2.95 4.18 5.37
C GLN A 89 -2.97 2.65 5.50
N CYS A 90 -2.34 1.95 4.55
CA CYS A 90 -2.21 0.49 4.59
C CYS A 90 -1.30 0.04 5.75
N GLU A 91 -0.17 0.71 5.97
CA GLU A 91 0.73 0.47 7.10
C GLU A 91 0.03 0.68 8.45
N ASP A 92 -0.72 1.77 8.58
CA ASP A 92 -1.49 2.09 9.79
C ASP A 92 -2.59 1.05 10.07
N ASN A 93 -3.30 0.61 9.02
CA ASN A 93 -4.32 -0.42 9.14
C ASN A 93 -3.71 -1.77 9.54
N SER A 94 -2.62 -2.19 8.89
CA SER A 94 -1.87 -3.40 9.27
C SER A 94 -1.43 -3.36 10.74
N ARG A 95 -0.89 -2.23 11.20
CA ARG A 95 -0.46 -2.04 12.60
C ARG A 95 -1.62 -2.13 13.58
N ARG A 96 -2.74 -1.48 13.28
CA ARG A 96 -3.96 -1.55 14.13
C ARG A 96 -4.50 -2.97 14.22
N GLN A 97 -4.52 -3.71 13.12
CA GLN A 97 -4.97 -5.12 13.11
C GLN A 97 -4.04 -6.00 13.93
N GLN A 98 -2.73 -5.80 13.85
CA GLN A 98 -1.76 -6.51 14.66
C GLN A 98 -1.98 -6.26 16.16
N THR A 99 -2.11 -5.00 16.58
CA THR A 99 -2.35 -4.66 17.99
C THR A 99 -3.68 -5.24 18.51
N GLN A 100 -4.73 -5.27 17.69
CA GLN A 100 -6.00 -5.91 18.09
C GLN A 100 -5.90 -7.42 18.23
N TRP A 101 -5.07 -8.08 17.41
CA TRP A 101 -4.83 -9.51 17.52
C TRP A 101 -4.03 -9.85 18.79
N GLU A 102 -2.98 -9.07 19.09
CA GLU A 102 -2.16 -9.20 20.30
C GLU A 102 -2.94 -8.93 21.60
N GLN A 103 -3.99 -8.09 21.58
CA GLN A 103 -4.83 -7.84 22.76
C GLN A 103 -5.92 -8.90 22.97
N ARG A 104 -6.25 -9.68 21.95
CA ARG A 104 -7.32 -10.69 21.98
C ARG A 104 -6.82 -12.10 22.27
N HIS A 105 -5.51 -12.34 22.15
CA HIS A 105 -4.82 -13.58 22.48
C HIS A 105 -3.92 -13.38 23.68
#